data_AF-A0A357M7M6-F1
#
_entry.id   AF-A0A357M7M6-F1
#
_cell.length_a   1.000
_cell.length_b   1.000
_cell.length_c   1.000
_cell.angle_alpha   90.00
_cell.angle_beta   90.00
_cell.angle_gamma   90.00
#
_symmetry.space_group_name_H-M   'P 1'
#
loop_
_entity.id
_entity.type
_entity.pdbx_description
1 polymer ?
#
loop_
_entity_poly.entity_id
_entity_poly.type
_entity_poly.pdbx_seq_one_letter_code
_entity_poly.pdbx_strand_id
1 'polypeptide(L)'
;MPYCTTCGSDYKQGAKFCGECGSSIDGTAPVTGRRPSANQNATQEVVLWKGKPASISDRLKGIVRLNTTTYTITNQRIMVKTGLIGKNVEEIELLRVRDLSVAQSIMDRMLGIGTLTVFSDDASAPQLLFRKIHDAQTVKDVLRKAVRDEKIANNISYREQI
;
A
#
# COMPACT_ATOMS: atom_id res chain seq x y z
N MET A 1 -21.24 39.35 -34.42
CA MET A 1 -19.89 38.79 -34.19
C MET A 1 -20.01 37.31 -33.87
N PRO A 2 -19.09 36.46 -34.31
CA PRO A 2 -19.10 35.06 -33.92
C PRO A 2 -18.58 34.92 -32.48
N TYR A 3 -19.25 34.09 -31.68
CA TYR A 3 -19.00 33.90 -30.25
C TYR A 3 -18.72 32.44 -29.93
N CYS A 4 -17.88 32.18 -28.93
CA CYS A 4 -17.56 30.83 -28.51
C CYS A 4 -18.77 30.19 -27.78
N THR A 5 -19.24 29.02 -28.23
CA THR A 5 -20.35 28.31 -27.59
C THR A 5 -19.98 27.65 -26.25
N THR A 6 -18.68 27.55 -25.95
CA THR A 6 -18.17 26.97 -24.70
C THR A 6 -18.06 28.00 -23.58
N CYS A 7 -17.55 29.20 -23.87
CA CYS A 7 -17.26 30.22 -22.84
C CYS A 7 -17.92 31.59 -23.09
N GLY A 8 -18.55 31.81 -24.24
CA GLY A 8 -19.28 33.04 -24.55
C GLY A 8 -18.42 34.23 -24.99
N SER A 9 -17.09 34.11 -25.09
CA SER A 9 -16.23 35.20 -25.54
C SER A 9 -16.30 35.40 -27.06
N ASP A 10 -16.20 36.66 -27.49
CA ASP A 10 -16.09 37.01 -28.90
C ASP A 10 -14.74 36.59 -29.50
N TYR A 11 -14.74 36.19 -30.76
CA TYR A 11 -13.51 35.88 -31.50
C TYR A 11 -13.49 36.49 -32.91
N LYS A 12 -12.29 36.61 -33.48
CA LYS A 12 -12.10 37.12 -34.85
C LYS A 12 -12.50 36.06 -35.88
N GLN A 13 -13.27 36.43 -36.90
CA GLN A 13 -13.66 35.54 -37.99
C GLN A 13 -12.42 34.87 -38.62
N GLY A 14 -12.45 33.53 -38.71
CA GLY A 14 -11.34 32.72 -39.23
C GLY A 14 -10.33 32.20 -38.18
N ALA A 15 -10.54 32.47 -36.88
CA ALA A 15 -9.79 31.78 -35.82
C ALA A 15 -10.12 30.28 -35.84
N LYS A 16 -9.15 29.41 -35.51
CA LYS A 16 -9.37 27.95 -35.39
C LYS A 16 -9.68 27.50 -33.96
N PHE A 17 -9.32 28.33 -32.98
CA PHE A 17 -9.46 28.10 -31.55
C PHE A 17 -9.81 29.39 -30.82
N CYS A 18 -10.52 29.27 -29.69
CA CYS A 18 -10.83 30.39 -28.81
C CYS A 18 -9.59 30.80 -27.99
N GLY A 19 -9.23 32.09 -27.98
CA GLY A 19 -8.05 32.59 -27.24
C GLY A 19 -8.21 32.61 -25.72
N GLU A 20 -9.45 32.62 -25.22
CA GLU A 20 -9.76 32.62 -23.78
C GLU A 20 -9.81 31.20 -23.19
N CYS A 21 -10.56 30.28 -23.80
CA CYS A 21 -10.81 28.94 -23.24
C CYS A 21 -10.15 27.78 -24.01
N GLY A 22 -9.60 28.03 -25.21
CA GLY A 22 -8.91 27.02 -26.02
C GLY A 22 -9.79 26.06 -26.82
N SER A 23 -11.13 26.16 -26.79
CA SER A 23 -12.00 25.25 -27.56
C SER A 23 -11.88 25.47 -29.07
N SER A 24 -11.88 24.39 -29.86
CA SER A 24 -11.91 24.46 -31.33
C SER A 24 -13.29 24.85 -31.83
N ILE A 25 -13.35 25.79 -32.77
CA ILE A 25 -14.59 26.38 -33.29
C ILE A 25 -15.03 25.82 -34.65
N ASP A 26 -14.18 25.00 -35.30
CA ASP A 26 -14.45 24.43 -36.63
C ASP A 26 -15.04 23.00 -36.59
N GLY A 27 -15.44 22.49 -35.42
CA GLY A 27 -16.15 21.20 -35.29
C GLY A 27 -15.41 19.96 -35.82
N THR A 28 -14.18 20.12 -36.29
CA THR A 28 -13.41 19.09 -36.98
C THR A 28 -12.05 18.96 -36.30
N ALA A 29 -12.06 18.45 -35.07
CA ALA A 29 -10.85 17.97 -34.41
C ALA A 29 -11.00 16.47 -34.16
N PRO A 30 -9.97 15.66 -34.44
CA PRO A 30 -10.01 14.24 -34.17
C PRO A 30 -10.18 14.06 -32.66
N VAL A 31 -11.09 13.17 -32.28
CA VAL A 31 -11.17 12.64 -30.93
C VAL A 31 -9.91 11.79 -30.73
N THR A 32 -8.78 12.44 -30.45
CA THR A 32 -7.59 11.74 -29.98
C THR A 32 -7.98 11.05 -28.68
N GLY A 33 -7.74 9.73 -28.68
CA GLY A 33 -8.35 8.78 -27.77
C GLY A 33 -8.47 9.30 -26.35
N ARG A 34 -9.72 9.46 -25.91
CA ARG A 34 -10.03 9.52 -24.49
C ARG A 34 -9.69 8.13 -23.94
N ARG A 35 -8.42 7.95 -23.54
CA ARG A 35 -7.93 6.79 -22.79
C ARG A 35 -8.95 6.57 -21.67
N PRO A 36 -9.56 5.37 -21.52
CA PRO A 36 -10.50 5.15 -20.44
C PRO A 36 -9.79 5.55 -19.17
N SER A 37 -10.37 6.54 -18.47
CA SER A 37 -9.81 7.09 -17.24
C SER A 37 -9.56 5.89 -16.34
N ALA A 38 -8.28 5.56 -16.15
CA ALA A 38 -7.88 4.47 -15.27
C ALA A 38 -8.58 4.71 -13.95
N ASN A 39 -9.36 3.71 -13.54
CA ASN A 39 -10.16 3.71 -12.33
C ASN A 39 -9.27 4.16 -11.16
N GLN A 40 -9.47 5.38 -10.68
CA GLN A 40 -8.61 5.99 -9.65
C GLN A 40 -8.69 5.25 -8.30
N ASN A 41 -9.61 4.28 -8.19
CA ASN A 41 -9.73 3.38 -7.04
C ASN A 41 -8.69 2.25 -7.03
N ALA A 42 -7.90 2.07 -8.09
CA ALA A 42 -6.86 1.03 -8.14
C ALA A 42 -5.58 1.39 -7.36
N THR A 43 -5.46 2.63 -6.83
CA THR A 43 -4.22 3.13 -6.23
C THR A 43 -4.34 3.51 -4.76
N GLN A 44 -5.51 3.34 -4.14
CA GLN A 44 -5.67 3.66 -2.72
C GLN A 44 -5.05 2.57 -1.84
N GLU A 45 -3.98 2.93 -1.12
CA GLU A 45 -3.35 2.06 -0.13
C GLU A 45 -4.26 1.97 1.11
N VAL A 46 -4.81 0.79 1.38
CA VAL A 46 -5.71 0.52 2.50
C VAL A 46 -4.96 -0.26 3.56
N VAL A 47 -5.06 0.19 4.81
CA VAL A 47 -4.52 -0.52 5.98
C VAL A 47 -5.40 -1.73 6.28
N LEU A 48 -4.84 -2.93 6.15
CA LEU A 48 -5.52 -4.19 6.44
C LEU A 48 -5.38 -4.58 7.90
N TRP A 49 -4.22 -4.28 8.50
CA TRP A 49 -3.96 -4.58 9.90
C TRP A 49 -2.92 -3.64 10.50
N LYS A 50 -3.08 -3.33 11.79
CA LYS A 50 -2.11 -2.60 12.60
C LYS A 50 -1.95 -3.28 13.95
N GLY A 51 -0.71 -3.38 14.42
CA GLY A 51 -0.43 -3.97 15.72
C GLY A 51 0.84 -3.42 16.36
N LYS A 52 1.03 -3.81 17.61
CA LYS A 52 2.18 -3.47 18.45
C LYS A 52 2.63 -4.75 19.17
N PRO A 53 3.89 -4.84 19.58
CA PRO A 53 4.34 -5.98 20.35
C PRO A 53 3.61 -6.04 21.69
N ALA A 54 3.15 -7.24 22.04
CA ALA A 54 2.39 -7.58 23.24
C ALA A 54 3.24 -7.68 24.52
N SER A 55 4.55 -7.42 24.43
CA SER A 55 5.45 -7.62 25.57
C SER A 55 5.07 -6.66 26.71
N ILE A 56 5.02 -7.18 27.92
CA ILE A 56 4.77 -6.38 29.15
C ILE A 56 5.78 -5.23 29.25
N SER A 57 7.03 -5.49 28.84
CA SER A 57 8.10 -4.50 28.73
C SER A 57 7.78 -3.35 27.76
N ASP A 58 7.04 -3.61 26.68
CA ASP A 58 6.71 -2.60 25.68
C ASP A 58 5.56 -1.70 26.14
N ARG A 59 4.67 -2.21 26.99
CA ARG A 59 3.68 -1.38 27.70
C ARG A 59 4.36 -0.42 28.66
N LEU A 60 5.36 -0.90 29.42
CA LEU A 60 6.15 -0.06 30.33
C LEU A 60 7.00 0.97 29.57
N LYS A 61 7.65 0.56 28.48
CA LYS A 61 8.39 1.46 27.58
C LYS A 61 7.51 2.54 26.95
N GLY A 62 6.26 2.22 26.61
CA GLY A 62 5.29 3.21 26.14
C GLY A 62 5.00 4.29 27.18
N ILE A 63 4.93 3.92 28.46
CA ILE A 63 4.74 4.86 29.59
C ILE A 63 5.95 5.78 29.74
N VAL A 64 7.17 5.28 29.48
CA VAL A 64 8.42 6.03 29.62
C VAL A 64 8.92 6.64 28.29
N ARG A 65 8.10 6.64 27.21
CA ARG A 65 8.50 7.09 25.85
C ARG A 65 9.77 6.43 25.30
N LEU A 66 10.11 5.23 25.77
CA LEU A 66 11.28 4.50 25.35
C LEU A 66 10.94 3.57 24.19
N ASN A 67 10.99 4.07 22.95
CA ASN A 67 10.98 3.26 21.72
C ASN A 67 9.83 2.23 21.59
N THR A 68 8.75 2.61 20.88
CA THR A 68 7.62 1.72 20.59
C THR A 68 7.69 1.22 19.14
N THR A 69 7.75 -0.09 18.95
CA THR A 69 7.61 -0.70 17.61
C THR A 69 6.13 -0.75 17.21
N THR A 70 5.83 -0.36 15.98
CA THR A 70 4.50 -0.46 15.37
C THR A 70 4.59 -1.23 14.06
N TYR A 71 3.72 -2.21 13.93
CA TYR A 71 3.59 -3.07 12.76
C TYR A 71 2.36 -2.63 11.96
N THR A 72 2.50 -2.44 10.65
CA THR A 72 1.39 -2.10 9.76
C THR A 72 1.43 -3.00 8.53
N ILE A 73 0.29 -3.55 8.16
CA ILE A 73 0.08 -4.32 6.93
C ILE A 73 -0.95 -3.56 6.10
N THR A 74 -0.60 -3.24 4.86
CA THR A 74 -1.50 -2.65 3.87
C THR A 74 -1.78 -3.64 2.75
N ASN A 75 -2.58 -3.23 1.77
CA ASN A 75 -2.79 -4.01 0.54
C ASN A 75 -1.56 -4.02 -0.38
N GLN A 76 -0.57 -3.14 -0.17
CA GLN A 76 0.59 -3.03 -1.06
C GLN A 76 1.92 -3.37 -0.38
N ARG A 77 2.05 -3.09 0.92
CA ARG A 77 3.31 -3.25 1.66
C ARG A 77 3.12 -3.57 3.13
N ILE A 78 4.22 -4.00 3.73
CA ILE A 78 4.40 -4.23 5.15
C ILE A 78 5.34 -3.17 5.68
N MET A 79 5.00 -2.55 6.81
CA MET A 79 5.84 -1.54 7.46
C MET A 79 6.11 -1.90 8.92
N VAL A 80 7.37 -1.78 9.33
CA VAL A 80 7.80 -1.88 10.73
C VAL A 80 8.47 -0.58 11.12
N LYS A 81 7.81 0.17 12.00
CA LYS A 81 8.31 1.45 12.50
C LYS A 81 8.80 1.25 13.93
N THR A 82 10.08 1.51 14.17
CA THR A 82 10.70 1.38 15.49
C THR A 82 11.32 2.71 15.90
N GLY A 83 11.14 3.11 17.15
CA GLY A 83 11.68 4.34 17.73
C GLY A 83 10.59 5.26 18.26
N LEU A 84 11.00 6.31 18.99
CA LEU A 84 10.09 7.31 19.56
C LEU A 84 9.37 8.14 18.48
N ILE A 85 10.03 8.35 17.33
CA ILE A 85 9.49 9.09 16.17
C ILE A 85 9.78 8.29 14.89
N GLY A 86 9.59 6.97 14.92
CA GLY A 86 9.87 6.11 13.76
C GLY A 86 11.29 6.23 13.23
N LYS A 87 12.28 6.34 14.14
CA LYS A 87 13.71 6.51 13.80
C LYS A 87 14.19 5.49 12.76
N ASN A 88 13.65 4.28 12.81
CA ASN A 88 13.87 3.25 11.82
C ASN A 88 12.53 2.82 11.24
N VAL A 89 12.42 2.87 9.92
CA VAL A 89 11.25 2.40 9.17
C VAL A 89 11.75 1.38 8.15
N GLU A 90 11.31 0.14 8.30
CA GLU A 90 11.54 -0.91 7.32
C GLU A 90 10.23 -1.15 6.57
N GLU A 91 10.29 -1.17 5.24
CA GLU A 91 9.15 -1.46 4.38
C GLU A 91 9.47 -2.56 3.38
N ILE A 92 8.52 -3.46 3.16
CA ILE A 92 8.62 -4.53 2.17
C ILE A 92 7.33 -4.57 1.35
N GLU A 93 7.45 -4.48 0.03
CA GLU A 93 6.32 -4.65 -0.90
C GLU A 93 5.77 -6.08 -0.82
N LEU A 94 4.45 -6.25 -0.85
CA LEU A 94 3.82 -7.58 -0.80
C LEU A 94 4.18 -8.45 -2.00
N LEU A 95 4.48 -7.82 -3.14
CA LEU A 95 4.96 -8.51 -4.34
C LEU A 95 6.27 -9.28 -4.11
N ARG A 96 7.13 -8.74 -3.25
CA ARG A 96 8.44 -9.29 -2.87
C ARG A 96 8.38 -10.36 -1.80
N VAL A 97 7.20 -10.56 -1.19
CA VAL A 97 7.02 -11.57 -0.15
C VAL A 97 7.06 -12.96 -0.79
N ARG A 98 8.02 -13.77 -0.35
CA ARG A 98 8.21 -15.15 -0.79
C ARG A 98 7.45 -16.12 0.12
N ASP A 99 7.67 -16.02 1.42
CA ASP A 99 7.10 -16.96 2.38
C ASP A 99 6.80 -16.31 3.76
N LEU A 100 5.94 -16.96 4.53
CA LEU A 100 5.46 -16.54 5.84
C LEU A 100 5.52 -17.68 6.85
N SER A 101 6.34 -17.52 7.90
CA SER A 101 6.45 -18.50 8.99
C SER A 101 5.98 -17.92 10.31
N VAL A 102 5.36 -18.74 11.16
CA VAL A 102 4.94 -18.35 12.52
C VAL A 102 5.65 -19.26 13.52
N ALA A 103 6.31 -18.65 14.50
CA ALA A 103 6.93 -19.32 15.62
C ALA A 103 6.16 -18.99 16.91
N GLN A 104 5.74 -20.02 17.65
CA GLN A 104 5.04 -19.91 18.93
C GLN A 104 5.53 -21.00 19.89
N SER A 105 5.98 -20.61 21.07
CA SER A 105 6.21 -21.55 22.17
C SER A 105 4.87 -22.04 22.76
N ILE A 106 4.91 -23.03 23.65
CA ILE A 106 3.72 -23.53 24.35
C ILE A 106 3.05 -22.40 25.14
N MET A 107 3.85 -21.60 25.86
CA MET A 107 3.34 -20.45 26.63
C MET A 107 2.81 -19.35 25.73
N ASP A 108 3.47 -19.05 24.61
CA ASP A 108 2.98 -18.05 23.66
C ASP A 108 1.61 -18.46 23.09
N ARG A 109 1.43 -19.75 22.79
CA ARG A 109 0.16 -20.30 22.31
C ARG A 109 -0.96 -20.17 23.34
N MET A 110 -0.65 -20.43 24.61
CA MET A 110 -1.61 -20.24 25.72
C MET A 110 -2.01 -18.77 25.88
N LEU A 111 -1.08 -17.84 25.64
CA LEU A 111 -1.33 -16.40 25.71
C LEU A 111 -1.86 -15.78 24.40
N GLY A 112 -2.02 -16.58 23.34
CA GLY A 112 -2.39 -16.10 22.01
C GLY A 112 -1.35 -15.17 21.38
N ILE A 113 -0.08 -15.27 21.77
CA ILE A 113 1.03 -14.46 21.27
C ILE A 113 1.86 -15.29 20.29
N GLY A 114 2.57 -14.65 19.37
CA GLY A 114 3.53 -15.33 18.51
C GLY A 114 4.49 -14.39 17.80
N THR A 115 5.45 -14.96 17.08
CA THR A 115 6.34 -14.21 16.20
C THR A 115 6.08 -14.63 14.76
N LEU A 116 5.70 -13.68 13.91
CA LEU A 116 5.54 -13.88 12.48
C LEU A 116 6.82 -13.41 11.76
N THR A 117 7.40 -14.28 10.95
CA THR A 117 8.58 -13.99 10.12
C THR A 117 8.14 -13.92 8.66
N VAL A 118 8.41 -12.79 8.03
CA VAL A 118 8.19 -12.58 6.59
C VAL A 118 9.52 -12.74 5.88
N PHE A 119 9.56 -13.63 4.89
CA PHE A 119 10.72 -13.80 4.00
C PHE A 119 10.46 -13.06 2.70
N SER A 120 11.40 -12.22 2.29
CA SER A 120 11.32 -11.46 1.05
C SER A 120 12.50 -11.81 0.13
N ASP A 121 12.43 -11.36 -1.12
CA ASP A 121 13.57 -11.26 -2.04
C ASP A 121 14.22 -9.86 -2.01
N ASP A 122 13.80 -9.00 -1.07
CA ASP A 122 14.37 -7.67 -0.93
C ASP A 122 15.81 -7.74 -0.40
N ALA A 123 16.74 -7.09 -1.10
CA ALA A 123 18.16 -7.11 -0.75
C ALA A 123 18.47 -6.37 0.55
N SER A 124 17.66 -5.38 0.93
CA SER A 124 17.89 -4.55 2.12
C SER A 124 17.29 -5.20 3.37
N ALA A 125 16.17 -5.91 3.22
CA ALA A 125 15.48 -6.57 4.32
C ALA A 125 14.97 -7.97 3.91
N PRO A 126 15.85 -9.00 3.86
CA PRO A 126 15.48 -10.35 3.43
C PRO A 126 14.53 -11.05 4.39
N GLN A 127 14.49 -10.60 5.65
CA GLN A 127 13.62 -11.11 6.69
C GLN A 127 13.08 -9.96 7.55
N LEU A 128 11.78 -9.98 7.83
CA LEU A 128 11.11 -8.99 8.64
C LEU A 128 10.31 -9.67 9.76
N LEU A 129 10.56 -9.26 11.01
CA LEU A 129 10.03 -9.95 12.19
C LEU A 129 8.95 -9.13 12.91
N PHE A 130 7.79 -9.74 13.06
CA PHE A 130 6.65 -9.27 13.82
C PHE A 130 6.68 -9.94 15.18
N ARG A 131 7.36 -9.32 16.14
CA ARG A 131 7.70 -9.96 17.42
C ARG A 131 6.55 -9.82 18.40
N LYS A 132 6.22 -10.92 19.08
CA LYS A 132 5.21 -10.98 20.14
C LYS A 132 3.90 -10.31 19.75
N ILE A 133 3.38 -10.60 18.55
CA ILE A 133 2.07 -10.10 18.13
C ILE A 133 0.96 -11.00 18.70
N HIS A 134 -0.17 -10.40 19.05
CA HIS A 134 -1.38 -11.16 19.36
C HIS A 134 -1.94 -11.80 18.09
N ASP A 135 -2.50 -13.00 18.25
CA ASP A 135 -3.15 -13.78 17.19
C ASP A 135 -2.28 -13.90 15.93
N ALA A 136 -1.01 -14.26 16.11
CA ALA A 136 -0.01 -14.33 15.03
C ALA A 136 -0.48 -15.18 13.83
N GLN A 137 -1.27 -16.22 14.08
CA GLN A 137 -1.85 -17.06 13.04
C GLN A 137 -2.87 -16.27 12.19
N THR A 138 -3.78 -15.53 12.82
CA THR A 138 -4.75 -14.67 12.14
C THR A 138 -4.06 -13.57 11.34
N VAL A 139 -3.00 -12.96 11.91
CA VAL A 139 -2.20 -11.96 11.19
C VAL A 139 -1.50 -12.57 9.98
N LYS A 140 -0.97 -13.80 10.10
CA LYS A 140 -0.43 -14.56 8.97
C LYS A 140 -1.48 -14.78 7.88
N ASP A 141 -2.70 -15.14 8.24
CA ASP A 141 -3.78 -15.39 7.27
C ASP A 141 -4.20 -14.10 6.54
N VAL A 142 -4.31 -12.97 7.25
CA VAL A 142 -4.55 -11.65 6.67
C VAL A 142 -3.44 -11.30 5.68
N LEU A 143 -2.18 -11.47 6.07
CA LEU A 143 -1.04 -11.16 5.22
C LEU A 143 -0.97 -12.09 4.00
N ARG A 144 -1.23 -13.39 4.18
CA ARG A 144 -1.26 -14.36 3.08
C ARG A 144 -2.33 -14.02 2.05
N LYS A 145 -3.50 -13.56 2.50
CA LYS A 145 -4.56 -13.08 1.61
C LYS A 145 -4.10 -11.82 0.86
N ALA A 146 -3.56 -10.83 1.57
CA ALA A 146 -3.08 -9.59 0.97
C ALA A 146 -2.01 -9.81 -0.10
N VAL A 147 -1.02 -10.68 0.17
CA VAL A 147 0.03 -11.04 -0.79
C VAL A 147 -0.54 -11.70 -2.03
N ARG A 148 -1.53 -12.58 -1.87
CA ARG A 148 -2.19 -13.25 -3.00
C ARG A 148 -2.95 -12.24 -3.86
N ASP A 149 -3.74 -11.39 -3.22
CA ASP A 149 -4.56 -10.38 -3.91
C ASP A 149 -3.67 -9.41 -4.69
N GLU A 150 -2.56 -8.96 -4.09
CA GLU A 150 -1.61 -8.05 -4.73
C GLU A 150 -0.89 -8.71 -5.92
N LYS A 151 -0.47 -9.97 -5.80
CA LYS A 151 0.15 -10.71 -6.91
C LYS A 151 -0.82 -10.94 -8.07
N ILE A 152 -2.09 -11.25 -7.78
CA ILE A 152 -3.13 -11.39 -8.80
C ILE A 152 -3.38 -10.05 -9.50
N ALA A 153 -3.47 -8.95 -8.75
CA ALA A 153 -3.68 -7.61 -9.30
C ALA A 153 -2.55 -7.20 -10.26
N ASN A 154 -1.32 -7.64 -10.00
CA ASN A 154 -0.15 -7.37 -10.83
C ASN A 154 0.16 -8.49 -11.85
N ASN A 155 -0.72 -9.48 -12.00
CA ASN A 155 -0.58 -10.60 -12.93
C ASN A 155 0.73 -11.41 -12.75
N ILE A 156 1.22 -11.52 -11.52
CA ILE A 156 2.42 -12.26 -11.16
C ILE A 156 1.99 -13.65 -10.67
N SER A 157 2.18 -14.66 -11.51
CA SER A 157 1.96 -16.06 -11.11
C SER A 157 3.05 -16.52 -10.15
N TYR A 158 2.68 -17.21 -9.07
CA TYR A 158 3.63 -17.95 -8.24
C TYR A 158 4.40 -18.91 -9.15
N ARG A 159 5.68 -18.62 -9.42
CA ARG A 159 6.59 -19.63 -9.93
C ARG A 159 6.89 -20.55 -8.76
N GLU A 160 6.14 -21.65 -8.67
CA GLU A 160 6.49 -22.77 -7.80
C GLU A 160 7.90 -23.21 -8.19
N GLN A 161 8.88 -22.87 -7.36
CA GLN A 161 10.21 -23.48 -7.43
C GLN A 161 10.04 -24.88 -6.84
N ILE A 162 9.89 -25.84 -7.74
CA ILE A 162 9.96 -27.29 -7.49
C ILE A 162 11.40 -27.66 -7.13
#